data_AF-A0A382M9A7-F1
#
_entry.id   AF-A0A382M9A7-F1
#
_cell.length_a   1.000
_cell.length_b   1.000
_cell.length_c   1.000
_cell.angle_alpha   90.00
_cell.angle_beta   90.00
_cell.angle_gamma   90.00
#
_symmetry.space_group_name_H-M   'P 1'
#
loop_
_entity.id
_entity.type
_entity.pdbx_description
1 polymer ?
#
loop_
_entity_poly.entity_id
_entity_poly.type
_entity_poly.pdbx_seq_one_letter_code
_entity_poly.pdbx_strand_id
1 'polypeptide(L)'
;MKIIHRSIFLVLSLTLLYGQPTVASVSSANANGTYSKGGGPIDITVTLSETVVVVSGTPQLTLETGLGTPYPADAVAVYTGGTGTNVLTFRYTIQTGDYSADLQYKSTSALSLNGASINDNSGDPVASFTLPDLTSANSLAGTGIGSGKDFVIKTITATADIILDPDIGRNSNTFGIVGHMNADNKITFTVKLFGDDALPLNSGTPPEGYLNGQVTPYIAWAEFNNDHNETPLP
;
A
#
# COMPACT_ATOMS: atom_id res chain seq x y z
N MET A 1 -46.94 -70.16 8.11
CA MET A 1 -46.50 -69.08 7.20
C MET A 1 -45.42 -68.28 7.91
N LYS A 2 -44.18 -68.26 7.42
CA LYS A 2 -43.03 -67.62 8.11
C LYS A 2 -42.95 -66.16 7.67
N ILE A 3 -43.23 -65.23 8.58
CA ILE A 3 -43.18 -63.78 8.30
C ILE A 3 -41.72 -63.33 8.40
N ILE A 4 -41.20 -62.77 7.31
CA ILE A 4 -39.86 -62.18 7.27
C ILE A 4 -40.04 -60.67 7.45
N HIS A 5 -39.47 -60.11 8.52
CA HIS A 5 -39.39 -58.66 8.71
C HIS A 5 -38.11 -58.16 8.04
N ARG A 6 -38.25 -57.19 7.13
CA ARG A 6 -37.11 -56.49 6.53
C ARG A 6 -37.09 -55.08 7.09
N SER A 7 -36.08 -54.78 7.91
CA SER A 7 -35.82 -53.42 8.36
C SER A 7 -35.14 -52.65 7.25
N ILE A 8 -35.67 -51.46 6.94
CA ILE A 8 -35.01 -50.49 6.07
C ILE A 8 -34.32 -49.46 6.98
N PHE A 9 -33.01 -49.29 6.81
CA PHE A 9 -32.26 -48.22 7.47
C PHE A 9 -32.19 -47.05 6.50
N LEU A 10 -32.97 -46.00 6.77
CA LEU A 10 -32.86 -44.74 6.05
C LEU A 10 -31.81 -43.89 6.77
N VAL A 11 -30.64 -43.74 6.18
CA VAL A 11 -29.68 -42.72 6.63
C VAL A 11 -30.11 -41.40 5.99
N LEU A 12 -30.84 -40.58 6.75
CA LEU A 12 -31.16 -39.23 6.34
C LEU A 12 -29.94 -38.35 6.63
N SER A 13 -29.06 -38.17 5.65
CA SER A 13 -28.01 -37.15 5.73
C SER A 13 -28.67 -35.78 5.59
N LEU A 14 -28.94 -35.12 6.71
CA LEU A 14 -29.33 -33.72 6.73
C LEU A 14 -28.06 -32.87 6.65
N THR A 15 -27.71 -32.40 5.46
CA THR A 15 -26.83 -31.22 5.37
C THR A 15 -27.66 -30.02 5.78
N LEU A 16 -27.45 -29.54 7.01
CA LEU A 16 -27.84 -28.17 7.34
C LEU A 16 -27.10 -27.26 6.35
N LEU A 17 -27.81 -26.45 5.58
CA LEU A 17 -27.18 -25.31 4.90
C LEU A 17 -26.78 -24.31 5.99
N TYR A 18 -25.67 -24.57 6.66
CA TYR A 18 -24.90 -23.48 7.25
C TYR A 18 -24.24 -22.79 6.06
N GLY A 19 -24.49 -21.49 5.88
CA GLY A 19 -23.74 -20.71 4.91
C GLY A 19 -22.26 -20.83 5.23
N GLN A 20 -21.40 -20.86 4.22
CA GLN A 20 -19.97 -20.73 4.49
C GLN A 20 -19.63 -19.26 4.71
N PRO A 21 -18.65 -18.95 5.58
CA PRO A 21 -18.18 -17.58 5.72
C PRO A 21 -17.72 -17.02 4.38
N THR A 22 -18.20 -15.83 4.06
CA THR A 22 -17.79 -15.07 2.86
C THR A 22 -17.40 -13.66 3.26
N VAL A 23 -16.50 -13.02 2.51
CA VAL A 23 -16.16 -11.62 2.77
C VAL A 23 -17.29 -10.73 2.28
N ALA A 24 -17.89 -9.98 3.21
CA ALA A 24 -19.00 -9.08 2.94
C ALA A 24 -18.52 -7.68 2.55
N SER A 25 -17.51 -7.15 3.24
CA SER A 25 -16.97 -5.81 2.97
C SER A 25 -15.55 -5.64 3.50
N VAL A 26 -14.85 -4.65 2.95
CA VAL A 26 -13.59 -4.13 3.46
C VAL A 26 -13.75 -2.63 3.67
N SER A 27 -13.38 -2.14 4.84
CA SER A 27 -13.56 -0.74 5.22
C SER A 27 -12.46 -0.25 6.17
N SER A 28 -12.48 1.04 6.49
CA SER A 28 -11.65 1.63 7.54
C SER A 28 -12.47 2.63 8.34
N ALA A 29 -12.16 2.75 9.63
CA ALA A 29 -12.72 3.77 10.50
C ALA A 29 -11.90 5.08 10.49
N ASN A 30 -10.71 5.06 9.87
CA ASN A 30 -9.92 6.27 9.69
C ASN A 30 -10.73 7.28 8.86
N ALA A 31 -10.58 8.57 9.15
CA ALA A 31 -11.27 9.60 8.38
C ALA A 31 -10.66 9.74 6.98
N ASN A 32 -11.47 10.06 6.00
CA ASN A 32 -11.00 10.42 4.67
C ASN A 32 -9.96 11.56 4.73
N GLY A 33 -8.89 11.47 3.93
CA GLY A 33 -7.81 12.45 4.02
C GLY A 33 -6.54 12.06 3.27
N THR A 34 -5.57 12.98 3.27
CA THR A 34 -4.21 12.67 2.79
C THR A 34 -3.37 12.15 3.95
N TYR A 35 -2.78 10.98 3.74
CA TYR A 35 -1.91 10.33 4.69
C TYR A 35 -0.48 10.27 4.15
N SER A 36 0.47 10.39 5.06
CA SER A 36 1.90 10.32 4.79
C SER A 36 2.59 9.53 5.88
N LYS A 37 3.84 9.13 5.61
CA LYS A 37 4.66 8.42 6.59
C LYS A 37 4.76 9.23 7.88
N GLY A 38 4.65 8.54 9.02
CA GLY A 38 4.70 9.16 10.35
C GLY A 38 3.39 9.79 10.82
N GLY A 39 2.35 9.89 9.97
CA GLY A 39 1.02 10.41 10.33
C GLY A 39 0.13 9.45 11.11
N GLY A 40 0.62 8.25 11.44
CA GLY A 40 -0.14 7.18 12.07
C GLY A 40 -0.60 6.10 11.08
N PRO A 41 -1.01 4.93 11.59
CA PRO A 41 -1.44 3.82 10.75
C PRO A 41 -2.86 4.02 10.22
N ILE A 42 -3.19 3.29 9.16
CA ILE A 42 -4.55 3.09 8.67
C ILE A 42 -5.00 1.69 9.13
N ASP A 43 -6.03 1.65 9.96
CA ASP A 43 -6.64 0.40 10.42
C ASP A 43 -7.75 0.01 9.42
N ILE A 44 -7.67 -1.21 8.92
CA ILE A 44 -8.55 -1.77 7.89
C ILE A 44 -9.29 -2.95 8.48
N THR A 45 -10.60 -3.04 8.25
CA THR A 45 -11.44 -4.13 8.69
C THR A 45 -11.97 -4.93 7.52
N VAL A 46 -11.80 -6.25 7.57
CA VAL A 46 -12.43 -7.21 6.66
C VAL A 46 -13.61 -7.85 7.41
N THR A 47 -14.83 -7.57 6.95
CA THR A 47 -16.05 -8.12 7.54
C THR A 47 -16.47 -9.37 6.79
N LEU A 48 -16.71 -10.45 7.52
CA LEU A 48 -17.25 -11.70 7.01
C LEU A 48 -18.76 -11.82 7.34
N SER A 49 -19.45 -12.67 6.59
CA SER A 49 -20.88 -12.96 6.76
C SER A 49 -21.22 -13.61 8.11
N GLU A 50 -20.23 -14.21 8.76
CA GLU A 50 -20.37 -14.88 10.06
C GLU A 50 -19.06 -14.89 10.83
N THR A 51 -19.12 -15.38 12.07
CA THR A 51 -17.96 -15.44 12.95
C THR A 51 -16.93 -16.45 12.47
N VAL A 52 -15.65 -16.06 12.51
CA VAL A 52 -14.53 -16.93 12.15
C VAL A 52 -13.43 -16.92 13.20
N VAL A 53 -12.69 -18.01 13.26
CA VAL A 53 -11.55 -18.22 14.15
C VAL A 53 -10.28 -18.34 13.32
N VAL A 54 -9.34 -17.43 13.54
CA VAL A 54 -7.99 -17.51 12.96
C VAL A 54 -7.16 -18.45 13.83
N VAL A 55 -6.63 -19.49 13.21
CA VAL A 55 -5.81 -20.54 13.84
C VAL A 55 -4.42 -20.48 13.24
N SER A 56 -3.41 -20.26 14.09
CA SER A 56 -2.00 -20.12 13.70
C SER A 56 -1.76 -19.01 12.65
N GLY A 57 -0.53 -18.92 12.10
CA GLY A 57 -0.16 -17.99 11.04
C GLY A 57 -0.50 -16.53 11.31
N THR A 58 -0.42 -15.69 10.27
CA THR A 58 -0.84 -14.28 10.38
C THR A 58 -1.34 -13.84 9.02
N PRO A 59 -2.66 -13.72 8.81
CA PRO A 59 -3.23 -13.25 7.56
C PRO A 59 -2.64 -11.89 7.13
N GLN A 60 -2.59 -11.66 5.83
CA GLN A 60 -2.04 -10.46 5.23
C GLN A 60 -2.96 -9.93 4.14
N LEU A 61 -3.12 -8.62 4.07
CA LEU A 61 -3.89 -7.94 3.02
C LEU A 61 -2.95 -7.06 2.21
N THR A 62 -2.75 -7.38 0.93
CA THR A 62 -1.93 -6.56 0.04
C THR A 62 -2.71 -5.36 -0.49
N LEU A 63 -2.15 -4.17 -0.36
CA LEU A 63 -2.75 -2.89 -0.76
C LEU A 63 -2.14 -2.37 -2.06
N GLU A 64 -2.95 -1.73 -2.90
CA GLU A 64 -2.48 -1.06 -4.12
C GLU A 64 -1.83 0.28 -3.74
N THR A 65 -0.55 0.20 -3.36
CA THR A 65 0.28 1.35 -2.97
C THR A 65 1.56 1.47 -3.79
N GLY A 66 1.86 0.46 -4.62
CA GLY A 66 3.05 0.43 -5.45
C GLY A 66 2.89 1.29 -6.70
N LEU A 67 4.02 1.67 -7.28
CA LEU A 67 4.08 2.35 -8.59
C LEU A 67 4.62 1.43 -9.70
N GLY A 68 4.82 0.14 -9.39
CA GLY A 68 5.51 -0.80 -10.27
C GLY A 68 7.03 -0.58 -10.32
N THR A 69 7.73 -1.36 -11.13
CA THR A 69 9.20 -1.33 -11.20
C THR A 69 9.73 -0.05 -11.87
N PRO A 70 10.79 0.60 -11.36
CA PRO A 70 11.72 0.18 -10.30
C PRO A 70 11.33 0.66 -8.88
N TYR A 71 10.12 1.17 -8.67
CA TYR A 71 9.65 1.67 -7.38
C TYR A 71 9.25 0.53 -6.44
N PRO A 72 9.06 0.81 -5.13
CA PRO A 72 8.61 -0.19 -4.17
C PRO A 72 7.33 -0.90 -4.65
N ALA A 73 7.26 -2.19 -4.33
CA ALA A 73 6.06 -2.99 -4.55
C ALA A 73 4.95 -2.56 -3.57
N ASP A 74 3.73 -2.99 -3.88
CA ASP A 74 2.56 -2.89 -3.02
C ASP A 74 2.81 -3.28 -1.57
N ALA A 75 2.32 -2.43 -0.66
CA ALA A 75 2.44 -2.63 0.77
C ALA A 75 1.51 -3.73 1.28
N VAL A 76 1.87 -4.30 2.44
CA VAL A 76 1.08 -5.31 3.13
C VAL A 76 0.53 -4.73 4.44
N ALA A 77 -0.79 -4.76 4.61
CA ALA A 77 -1.43 -4.54 5.89
C ALA A 77 -1.40 -5.83 6.72
N VAL A 78 -0.97 -5.72 7.97
CA VAL A 78 -0.71 -6.86 8.86
C VAL A 78 -1.92 -7.12 9.74
N TYR A 79 -2.34 -8.38 9.86
CA TYR A 79 -3.41 -8.77 10.78
C TYR A 79 -3.09 -8.40 12.24
N THR A 80 -4.04 -7.77 12.93
CA THR A 80 -3.89 -7.30 14.31
C THR A 80 -4.88 -7.93 15.29
N GLY A 81 -5.97 -8.54 14.83
CA GLY A 81 -6.96 -9.15 15.72
C GLY A 81 -8.33 -9.41 15.10
N GLY A 82 -9.27 -9.83 15.96
CA GLY A 82 -10.66 -10.11 15.55
C GLY A 82 -11.03 -11.59 15.44
N THR A 83 -10.13 -12.51 15.82
CA THR A 83 -10.45 -13.94 15.92
C THR A 83 -11.62 -14.18 16.90
N GLY A 84 -12.53 -15.09 16.55
CA GLY A 84 -13.77 -15.32 17.30
C GLY A 84 -14.84 -14.25 17.07
N THR A 85 -14.67 -13.40 16.05
CA THR A 85 -15.67 -12.44 15.59
C THR A 85 -15.87 -12.56 14.08
N ASN A 86 -16.82 -11.80 13.51
CA ASN A 86 -16.98 -11.70 12.05
C ASN A 86 -16.16 -10.56 11.44
N VAL A 87 -15.30 -9.87 12.20
CA VAL A 87 -14.49 -8.74 11.72
C VAL A 87 -13.03 -9.02 12.00
N LEU A 88 -12.22 -9.12 10.95
CA LEU A 88 -10.76 -9.23 11.06
C LEU A 88 -10.14 -7.85 10.88
N THR A 89 -9.26 -7.46 11.79
CA THR A 89 -8.58 -6.16 11.76
C THR A 89 -7.17 -6.30 11.21
N PHE A 90 -6.79 -5.36 10.36
CA PHE A 90 -5.48 -5.24 9.73
C PHE A 90 -4.96 -3.83 9.95
N ARG A 91 -3.64 -3.69 10.00
CA ARG A 91 -2.97 -2.40 10.16
C ARG A 91 -1.98 -2.17 9.05
N TYR A 92 -2.16 -1.06 8.35
CA TYR A 92 -1.23 -0.56 7.35
C TYR A 92 -0.40 0.59 7.92
N THR A 93 0.92 0.44 7.87
CA THR A 93 1.86 1.49 8.27
C THR A 93 2.54 2.03 7.01
N ILE A 94 2.21 3.26 6.65
CA ILE A 94 2.71 3.93 5.45
C ILE A 94 4.23 4.04 5.49
N GLN A 95 4.87 3.55 4.45
CA GLN A 95 6.31 3.65 4.22
C GLN A 95 6.62 4.70 3.16
N THR A 96 7.89 5.06 3.05
CA THR A 96 8.36 5.92 1.97
C THR A 96 8.28 5.17 0.65
N GLY A 97 7.69 5.80 -0.37
CA GLY A 97 7.49 5.23 -1.70
C GLY A 97 6.09 4.67 -1.95
N ASP A 98 5.26 4.54 -0.91
CA ASP A 98 3.84 4.23 -1.05
C ASP A 98 3.06 5.39 -1.70
N TYR A 99 2.18 5.06 -2.63
CA TYR A 99 1.31 6.01 -3.29
C TYR A 99 -0.03 5.39 -3.62
N SER A 100 -1.11 6.13 -3.34
CA SER A 100 -2.43 5.76 -3.79
C SER A 100 -3.29 7.00 -3.90
N ALA A 101 -3.97 7.18 -5.04
CA ALA A 101 -4.95 8.26 -5.18
C ALA A 101 -6.23 7.98 -4.40
N ASP A 102 -6.51 6.70 -4.15
CA ASP A 102 -7.64 6.18 -3.40
C ASP A 102 -7.26 4.76 -2.95
N LEU A 103 -6.95 4.61 -1.65
CA LEU A 103 -6.38 3.37 -1.12
C LEU A 103 -7.35 2.20 -1.32
N GLN A 104 -6.84 1.17 -2.00
CA GLN A 104 -7.58 -0.04 -2.30
C GLN A 104 -6.70 -1.27 -2.02
N TYR A 105 -7.30 -2.45 -1.88
CA TYR A 105 -6.56 -3.71 -1.95
C TYR A 105 -6.18 -4.07 -3.39
N LYS A 106 -5.03 -4.71 -3.59
CA LYS A 106 -4.45 -4.97 -4.92
C LYS A 106 -5.37 -5.73 -5.88
N SER A 107 -6.17 -6.65 -5.37
CA SER A 107 -7.09 -7.48 -6.17
C SER A 107 -8.13 -8.15 -5.27
N THR A 108 -9.16 -8.76 -5.88
CA THR A 108 -10.15 -9.58 -5.16
C THR A 108 -9.53 -10.80 -4.44
N SER A 109 -8.27 -11.15 -4.74
CA SER A 109 -7.50 -12.22 -4.10
C SER A 109 -6.40 -11.72 -3.17
N ALA A 110 -6.38 -10.43 -2.82
CA ALA A 110 -5.31 -9.80 -2.04
C ALA A 110 -5.26 -10.23 -0.56
N LEU A 111 -6.31 -10.87 -0.05
CA LEU A 111 -6.29 -11.47 1.29
C LEU A 111 -5.62 -12.85 1.22
N SER A 112 -4.43 -12.94 1.81
CA SER A 112 -3.66 -14.17 1.91
C SER A 112 -3.60 -14.66 3.35
N LEU A 113 -3.64 -15.98 3.54
CA LEU A 113 -3.62 -16.56 4.89
C LEU A 113 -2.24 -16.59 5.52
N ASN A 114 -1.17 -16.60 4.71
CA ASN A 114 0.22 -16.60 5.17
C ASN A 114 0.44 -17.60 6.34
N GLY A 115 0.13 -18.87 6.06
CA GLY A 115 0.26 -19.97 7.03
C GLY A 115 -0.87 -20.09 8.06
N ALA A 116 -1.86 -19.19 8.06
CA ALA A 116 -3.04 -19.32 8.90
C ALA A 116 -4.04 -20.32 8.32
N SER A 117 -4.84 -20.92 9.20
CA SER A 117 -6.16 -21.48 8.86
C SER A 117 -7.22 -20.54 9.42
N ILE A 118 -8.28 -20.29 8.67
CA ILE A 118 -9.44 -19.56 9.19
C ILE A 118 -10.62 -20.50 9.08
N ASN A 119 -11.24 -20.77 10.23
CA ASN A 119 -12.33 -21.72 10.34
C ASN A 119 -13.60 -20.99 10.75
N ASP A 120 -14.75 -21.54 10.38
CA ASP A 120 -16.04 -21.12 10.93
C ASP A 120 -16.17 -21.51 12.42
N ASN A 121 -17.33 -21.20 13.01
CA ASN A 121 -17.59 -21.50 14.41
C ASN A 121 -17.83 -23.01 14.69
N SER A 122 -18.01 -23.83 13.65
CA SER A 122 -18.11 -25.29 13.72
C SER A 122 -16.74 -25.97 13.63
N GLY A 123 -15.69 -25.21 13.26
CA GLY A 123 -14.33 -25.70 13.08
C GLY A 123 -14.00 -26.07 11.63
N ASP A 124 -14.92 -25.84 10.68
CA ASP A 124 -14.71 -26.13 9.27
C ASP A 124 -13.93 -25.00 8.58
N PRO A 125 -12.96 -25.30 7.70
CA PRO A 125 -12.19 -24.26 7.00
C PRO A 125 -13.06 -23.40 6.08
N VAL A 126 -12.82 -22.09 6.07
CA VAL A 126 -13.47 -21.17 5.13
C VAL A 126 -13.01 -21.47 3.70
N ALA A 127 -13.96 -21.73 2.77
CA ALA A 127 -13.60 -22.10 1.40
C ALA A 127 -13.15 -20.93 0.51
N SER A 128 -13.52 -19.69 0.82
CA SER A 128 -13.17 -18.54 -0.03
C SER A 128 -12.94 -17.26 0.75
N PHE A 129 -11.89 -16.54 0.36
CA PHE A 129 -11.55 -15.20 0.85
C PHE A 129 -11.63 -14.15 -0.27
N THR A 130 -12.42 -14.42 -1.32
CA THR A 130 -12.63 -13.46 -2.40
C THR A 130 -13.21 -12.16 -1.83
N LEU A 131 -12.44 -11.08 -1.93
CA LEU A 131 -12.85 -9.74 -1.55
C LEU A 131 -13.87 -9.19 -2.56
N PRO A 132 -14.69 -8.20 -2.17
CA PRO A 132 -15.60 -7.52 -3.09
C PRO A 132 -14.90 -7.00 -4.36
N ASP A 133 -15.65 -6.82 -5.44
CA ASP A 133 -15.12 -6.14 -6.62
C ASP A 133 -14.57 -4.75 -6.28
N LEU A 134 -13.46 -4.35 -6.90
CA LEU A 134 -12.74 -3.10 -6.60
C LEU A 134 -13.59 -1.84 -6.84
N THR A 135 -14.66 -1.95 -7.63
CA THR A 135 -15.61 -0.87 -7.93
C THR A 135 -16.89 -0.96 -7.10
N SER A 136 -17.03 -1.98 -6.25
CA SER A 136 -18.19 -2.18 -5.38
C SER A 136 -18.18 -1.19 -4.22
N ALA A 137 -19.37 -0.76 -3.79
CA ALA A 137 -19.57 0.02 -2.56
C ALA A 137 -19.10 -0.71 -1.29
N ASN A 138 -18.84 -2.01 -1.36
CA ASN A 138 -18.33 -2.82 -0.26
C ASN A 138 -16.80 -2.98 -0.27
N SER A 139 -16.10 -2.43 -1.26
CA SER A 139 -14.63 -2.43 -1.32
C SER A 139 -14.03 -1.32 -0.44
N LEU A 140 -12.71 -1.34 -0.24
CA LEU A 140 -12.07 -0.33 0.63
C LEU A 140 -12.27 1.09 0.09
N ALA A 141 -12.05 1.30 -1.21
CA ALA A 141 -12.36 2.56 -1.90
C ALA A 141 -13.87 2.86 -1.87
N GLY A 142 -14.71 1.86 -2.16
CA GLY A 142 -16.16 2.07 -2.28
C GLY A 142 -16.91 2.32 -0.97
N THR A 143 -16.34 1.91 0.17
CA THR A 143 -16.89 2.17 1.51
C THR A 143 -16.56 3.58 2.02
N GLY A 144 -15.79 4.37 1.26
CA GLY A 144 -15.47 5.76 1.56
C GLY A 144 -16.71 6.53 2.02
N ILE A 145 -16.59 7.23 3.15
CA ILE A 145 -17.68 7.99 3.76
C ILE A 145 -17.97 9.22 2.89
N GLY A 146 -18.79 9.03 1.87
CA GLY A 146 -19.37 10.10 1.06
C GLY A 146 -18.43 10.71 0.00
N SER A 147 -19.08 11.22 -1.03
CA SER A 147 -18.52 11.81 -2.26
C SER A 147 -17.43 12.87 -2.02
N GLY A 148 -16.17 12.45 -2.04
CA GLY A 148 -15.14 13.28 -2.68
C GLY A 148 -13.77 13.41 -2.03
N LYS A 149 -13.40 12.66 -0.99
CA LYS A 149 -12.00 12.48 -0.61
C LYS A 149 -11.83 11.08 -0.03
N ASP A 150 -10.91 10.31 -0.57
CA ASP A 150 -10.63 8.95 -0.09
C ASP A 150 -9.36 8.93 0.76
N PHE A 151 -8.83 7.75 1.07
CA PHE A 151 -7.50 7.61 1.64
C PHE A 151 -6.43 7.86 0.57
N VAL A 152 -5.98 9.11 0.48
CA VAL A 152 -4.92 9.49 -0.45
C VAL A 152 -3.57 9.26 0.22
N ILE A 153 -2.76 8.34 -0.31
CA ILE A 153 -1.38 8.13 0.16
C ILE A 153 -0.44 8.89 -0.76
N LYS A 154 0.35 9.80 -0.18
CA LYS A 154 1.39 10.54 -0.92
C LYS A 154 2.70 10.39 -0.19
N THR A 155 3.55 9.46 -0.62
CA THR A 155 4.94 9.35 -0.12
C THR A 155 5.98 9.10 -1.23
N ILE A 156 5.64 9.43 -2.48
CA ILE A 156 6.51 9.20 -3.65
C ILE A 156 7.89 9.83 -3.46
N THR A 157 8.93 9.00 -3.51
CA THR A 157 10.31 9.49 -3.54
C THR A 157 10.74 9.78 -4.98
N ALA A 158 11.22 10.99 -5.23
CA ALA A 158 11.83 11.37 -6.49
C ALA A 158 13.37 11.26 -6.40
N THR A 159 13.97 10.42 -7.23
CA THR A 159 15.43 10.29 -7.38
C THR A 159 15.86 10.93 -8.69
N ALA A 160 16.89 11.81 -8.64
CA ALA A 160 17.49 12.41 -9.83
C ALA A 160 18.96 12.01 -9.91
N ASP A 161 19.31 11.20 -10.90
CA ASP A 161 20.70 10.88 -11.24
C ASP A 161 21.18 11.80 -12.37
N ILE A 162 22.35 12.41 -12.17
CA ILE A 162 23.08 13.10 -13.25
C ILE A 162 24.31 12.24 -13.56
N ILE A 163 24.26 11.53 -14.69
CA ILE A 163 25.39 10.81 -15.28
C ILE A 163 25.97 11.74 -16.32
N LEU A 164 27.25 12.14 -16.25
CA LEU A 164 27.96 12.83 -17.33
C LEU A 164 28.69 11.82 -18.21
N ASP A 165 28.72 12.04 -19.54
CA ASP A 165 29.52 11.24 -20.48
C ASP A 165 31.02 11.38 -20.14
N PRO A 166 31.77 10.26 -20.07
CA PRO A 166 33.20 10.25 -19.77
C PRO A 166 34.12 10.89 -20.85
N ASP A 167 33.67 11.23 -22.07
CA ASP A 167 34.58 11.75 -23.11
C ASP A 167 34.30 13.16 -23.66
N ILE A 168 33.06 13.71 -23.71
CA ILE A 168 32.87 15.11 -24.18
C ILE A 168 31.66 15.76 -23.49
N GLY A 169 31.94 16.81 -22.70
CA GLY A 169 30.97 17.53 -21.90
C GLY A 169 29.79 18.11 -22.70
N ARG A 170 28.62 17.50 -22.55
CA ARG A 170 27.32 18.10 -22.20
C ARG A 170 26.19 17.14 -22.55
N ASN A 171 25.71 16.38 -21.57
CA ASN A 171 24.40 15.74 -21.66
C ASN A 171 23.35 16.58 -20.91
N SER A 172 22.59 17.35 -21.67
CA SER A 172 21.43 18.08 -21.16
C SER A 172 20.23 17.15 -21.15
N ASN A 173 20.04 16.40 -20.06
CA ASN A 173 18.76 15.76 -19.80
C ASN A 173 17.93 16.73 -18.96
N THR A 174 17.08 17.52 -19.63
CA THR A 174 16.07 18.34 -18.96
C THR A 174 15.21 17.43 -18.08
N PHE A 175 15.34 17.60 -16.77
CA PHE A 175 14.69 16.77 -15.77
C PHE A 175 13.30 17.36 -15.48
N GLY A 176 12.25 16.75 -16.04
CA GLY A 176 10.87 17.10 -15.73
C GLY A 176 10.20 15.94 -15.02
N ILE A 177 10.09 16.00 -13.68
CA ILE A 177 9.17 15.11 -12.95
C ILE A 177 7.89 15.90 -12.69
N VAL A 178 6.75 15.35 -13.14
CA VAL A 178 5.42 15.76 -12.71
C VAL A 178 4.98 14.77 -11.62
N GLY A 179 5.03 15.18 -10.36
CA GLY A 179 4.62 14.34 -9.22
C GLY A 179 4.48 15.14 -7.93
N HIS A 180 3.58 14.70 -7.04
CA HIS A 180 3.35 15.34 -5.75
C HIS A 180 4.41 14.90 -4.73
N MET A 181 5.10 15.87 -4.12
CA MET A 181 6.07 15.66 -3.04
C MET A 181 5.45 16.03 -1.68
N ASN A 182 5.91 15.38 -0.61
CA ASN A 182 5.54 15.64 0.78
C ASN A 182 6.80 15.97 1.64
N ALA A 183 6.62 16.27 2.93
CA ALA A 183 7.70 16.72 3.81
C ALA A 183 8.81 15.68 4.10
N ASP A 184 8.53 14.38 3.92
CA ASP A 184 9.51 13.30 4.09
C ASP A 184 10.13 12.82 2.77
N ASN A 185 9.69 13.38 1.63
CA ASN A 185 10.29 13.10 0.34
C ASN A 185 11.63 13.83 0.20
N LYS A 186 12.70 13.02 0.06
CA LYS A 186 14.05 13.52 -0.14
C LYS A 186 14.41 13.43 -1.64
N ILE A 187 14.53 14.58 -2.31
CA ILE A 187 15.24 14.61 -3.60
C ILE A 187 16.73 14.50 -3.31
N THR A 188 17.35 13.46 -3.83
CA THR A 188 18.81 13.30 -3.79
C THR A 188 19.35 13.50 -5.20
N PHE A 189 20.27 14.45 -5.36
CA PHE A 189 21.06 14.62 -6.57
C PHE A 189 22.38 13.87 -6.38
N THR A 190 22.61 12.83 -7.17
CA THR A 190 23.92 12.17 -7.20
C THR A 190 24.68 12.68 -8.43
N VAL A 191 25.75 13.45 -8.20
CA VAL A 191 26.68 13.88 -9.25
C VAL A 191 27.93 13.02 -9.16
N LYS A 192 28.18 12.19 -10.18
CA LYS A 192 29.44 11.43 -10.31
C LYS A 192 30.24 12.02 -11.47
N LEU A 193 31.40 12.61 -11.16
CA LEU A 193 32.34 13.13 -12.14
C LEU A 193 33.43 12.08 -12.39
N PHE A 194 33.81 11.86 -13.65
CA PHE A 194 34.88 10.93 -14.07
C PHE A 194 35.91 11.70 -14.91
N GLY A 195 37.20 11.34 -14.80
CA GLY A 195 38.32 11.92 -15.57
C GLY A 195 39.64 12.03 -14.79
N ASP A 196 40.77 12.10 -15.50
CA ASP A 196 42.14 12.11 -14.92
C ASP A 196 42.46 13.39 -14.10
N ASP A 197 41.67 14.46 -14.25
CA ASP A 197 41.85 15.76 -13.57
C ASP A 197 41.09 15.89 -12.23
N ALA A 198 40.47 14.83 -11.72
CA ALA A 198 39.75 14.85 -10.44
C ALA A 198 40.70 14.83 -9.23
N LEU A 199 41.21 16.00 -8.81
CA LEU A 199 42.06 16.12 -7.60
C LEU A 199 41.25 15.96 -6.30
N PRO A 200 41.84 15.38 -5.23
CA PRO A 200 41.23 15.33 -3.91
C PRO A 200 41.06 16.74 -3.30
N LEU A 201 39.98 16.93 -2.56
CA LEU A 201 39.35 18.20 -2.13
C LEU A 201 40.20 19.17 -1.28
N ASN A 202 41.52 19.01 -1.16
CA ASN A 202 42.29 19.65 -0.09
C ASN A 202 43.78 19.92 -0.40
N SER A 203 44.17 20.09 -1.68
CA SER A 203 45.50 20.64 -2.01
C SER A 203 45.44 22.17 -2.19
N GLY A 204 45.90 22.90 -1.17
CA GLY A 204 45.73 24.35 -0.95
C GLY A 204 46.40 25.34 -1.91
N THR A 205 46.27 25.18 -3.22
CA THR A 205 46.50 26.24 -4.23
C THR A 205 45.60 25.96 -5.43
N PRO A 206 44.77 26.91 -5.92
CA PRO A 206 43.87 26.62 -7.02
C PRO A 206 44.64 26.66 -8.35
N PRO A 207 44.74 25.56 -9.13
CA PRO A 207 45.09 25.65 -10.53
C PRO A 207 43.84 26.04 -11.33
N GLU A 208 44.02 26.68 -12.47
CA GLU A 208 42.93 26.95 -13.42
C GLU A 208 42.25 25.63 -13.82
N GLY A 209 41.05 25.43 -13.27
CA GLY A 209 40.25 24.24 -13.44
C GLY A 209 39.02 24.35 -12.54
N TYR A 210 37.87 23.84 -12.99
CA TYR A 210 36.64 23.88 -12.20
C TYR A 210 36.87 23.18 -10.86
N LEU A 211 36.80 23.95 -9.77
CA LEU A 211 36.92 23.43 -8.41
C LEU A 211 35.84 22.36 -8.21
N ASN A 212 36.27 21.14 -7.89
CA ASN A 212 35.38 20.10 -7.39
C ASN A 212 34.94 20.52 -5.98
N GLY A 213 33.83 21.24 -5.93
CA GLY A 213 33.19 21.71 -4.72
C GLY A 213 31.72 21.36 -4.80
N GLN A 214 31.16 20.93 -3.66
CA GLN A 214 29.75 20.63 -3.48
C GLN A 214 28.88 21.74 -4.08
N VAL A 215 28.35 21.51 -5.28
CA VAL A 215 27.27 22.34 -5.81
C VAL A 215 26.08 22.05 -4.90
N THR A 216 25.73 23.01 -4.06
CA THR A 216 24.47 22.96 -3.32
C THR A 216 23.42 23.46 -4.30
N PRO A 217 22.55 22.60 -4.88
CA PRO A 217 21.51 23.09 -5.75
C PRO A 217 20.61 24.02 -4.93
N TYR A 218 20.38 25.23 -5.43
CA TYR A 218 19.36 26.11 -4.91
C TYR A 218 17.99 25.54 -5.33
N ILE A 219 17.37 24.79 -4.43
CA ILE A 219 16.01 24.29 -4.62
C ILE A 219 15.07 25.36 -4.07
N ALA A 220 14.46 26.14 -4.96
CA ALA A 220 13.31 26.96 -4.58
C ALA A 220 12.05 26.10 -4.66
N TRP A 221 11.41 25.84 -3.53
CA TRP A 221 10.02 25.37 -3.52
C TRP A 221 9.10 26.59 -3.50
N ALA A 222 8.08 26.58 -4.35
CA ALA A 222 6.89 27.40 -4.12
C ALA A 222 5.92 26.56 -3.28
N GLU A 223 5.52 27.06 -2.12
CA GLU A 223 4.42 26.46 -1.38
C GLU A 223 3.14 26.68 -2.18
N PHE A 224 2.60 25.62 -2.78
CA PHE A 224 1.27 25.67 -3.36
C PHE A 224 0.28 25.18 -2.31
N ASN A 225 -0.48 26.14 -1.77
CA ASN A 225 -1.67 25.80 -1.01
C ASN A 225 -2.68 25.17 -1.99
N ASN A 226 -3.06 23.92 -1.75
CA ASN A 226 -4.02 23.21 -2.59
C ASN A 226 -5.48 23.60 -2.30
N ASP A 227 -5.68 24.60 -1.42
CA ASP A 227 -6.95 25.27 -1.26
C ASP A 227 -7.09 26.32 -2.35
N HIS A 228 -7.99 26.05 -3.29
CA HIS A 228 -8.33 26.88 -4.45
C HIS A 228 -8.84 28.31 -4.13
N ASN A 229 -8.69 28.82 -2.89
CA ASN A 229 -9.42 29.99 -2.41
C ASN A 229 -8.62 31.04 -1.62
N GLU A 230 -7.30 30.96 -1.52
CA GLU A 230 -6.53 32.02 -0.84
C GLU A 230 -5.71 32.82 -1.86
N THR A 231 -6.02 34.11 -1.99
CA THR A 231 -5.26 35.08 -2.79
C THR A 231 -3.81 35.20 -2.27
N PRO A 232 -2.80 35.36 -3.14
CA PRO A 232 -1.41 35.49 -2.70
C PRO A 232 -1.24 36.72 -1.80
N LEU A 233 -0.61 36.55 -0.64
CA LEU A 233 -0.12 37.68 0.17
C LEU A 233 1.10 38.34 -0.52
N PRO A 234 1.31 39.65 -0.31
CA PRO A 234 2.28 40.46 -1.05
C PRO A 234 3.74 40.05 -0.87
#